data_AF-A0A358DQ64-F1
#
_entry.id   AF-A0A358DQ64-F1
#
_cell.length_a   1.000
_cell.length_b   1.000
_cell.length_c   1.000
_cell.angle_alpha   90.00
_cell.angle_beta   90.00
_cell.angle_gamma   90.00
#
_symmetry.space_group_name_H-M   'P 1'
#
loop_
_entity.id
_entity.type
_entity.pdbx_description
1 polymer ?
#
loop_
_entity_poly.entity_id
_entity_poly.type
_entity_poly.pdbx_seq_one_letter_code
_entity_poly.pdbx_strand_id
1 'polypeptide(L)' 'MLSLLKSMFSSDPSQKLTKARDKKYQEAVHFQRNGDLKTYARLMEEISDIDKELTALQAGDGA' A
#
# COMPACT_ATOMS: atom_id res chain seq x y z
N MET A 1 -17.31 -26.83 -1.03
CA MET A 1 -17.04 -25.50 -1.62
C MET A 1 -16.89 -24.45 -0.52
N LEU A 2 -15.90 -24.61 0.39
CA LEU A 2 -15.75 -23.77 1.59
C LEU A 2 -14.37 -23.08 1.67
N SER A 3 -13.70 -22.86 0.52
CA SER A 3 -12.32 -22.32 0.50
C SER A 3 -12.23 -20.79 0.43
N LEU A 4 -13.33 -20.09 0.11
CA LEU A 4 -13.32 -18.63 -0.09
C LEU A 4 -13.25 -17.82 1.23
N LEU A 5 -13.73 -18.37 2.35
CA LEU A 5 -13.79 -17.66 3.63
C LEU A 5 -12.48 -17.71 4.43
N LYS A 6 -11.57 -18.66 4.13
CA LYS A 6 -10.32 -18.82 4.89
C LYS A 6 -9.25 -17.78 4.53
N SER A 7 -9.36 -17.17 3.35
CA SER A 7 -8.47 -16.08 2.89
C SER A 7 -8.75 -14.72 3.55
N MET A 8 -9.91 -14.54 4.18
CA MET A 8 -10.26 -13.29 4.86
C MET A 8 -9.67 -13.18 6.28
N PHE A 9 -9.06 -14.26 6.80
CA PHE A 9 -8.53 -14.32 8.16
C PHE A 9 -7.01 -14.54 8.24
N SER A 10 -6.36 -14.89 7.12
CA SER A 10 -4.92 -14.69 6.98
C SER A 10 -4.66 -13.19 6.85
N SER A 11 -4.33 -12.53 7.97
CA SER A 11 -3.80 -11.16 7.99
C SER A 11 -2.43 -11.16 7.32
N ASP A 12 -2.41 -11.33 6.00
CA ASP A 12 -1.23 -11.16 5.20
C ASP A 12 -0.80 -9.68 5.37
N PRO A 13 0.34 -9.42 6.04
CA PRO A 13 0.81 -8.06 6.28
C PRO A 13 1.01 -7.31 4.95
N SER A 14 1.32 -8.02 3.86
CA SER A 14 1.42 -7.43 2.52
C SER A 14 0.09 -6.89 2.01
N GLN A 15 -1.03 -7.56 2.30
CA GLN A 15 -2.36 -7.08 1.91
C GLN A 15 -2.77 -5.82 2.67
N LYS A 16 -2.37 -5.71 3.95
CA LYS A 16 -2.62 -4.50 4.75
C LYS A 16 -1.83 -3.31 4.19
N LEU A 17 -0.56 -3.51 3.89
CA LEU A 17 0.31 -2.47 3.32
C LEU A 17 -0.14 -2.06 1.91
N THR A 18 -0.55 -3.02 1.07
CA THR A 18 -1.09 -2.72 -0.26
C THR A 18 -2.31 -1.80 -0.19
N LYS A 19 -3.27 -2.12 0.70
CA LYS A 19 -4.45 -1.25 0.92
C LYS A 19 -4.08 0.13 1.44
N ALA A 20 -3.10 0.23 2.33
CA ALA A 20 -2.61 1.50 2.86
C ALA A 20 -1.98 2.36 1.75
N ARG A 21 -1.14 1.75 0.90
CA ARG A 21 -0.52 2.39 -0.26
C ARG A 21 -1.57 2.92 -1.24
N ASP A 22 -2.55 2.10 -1.59
CA ASP A 22 -3.58 2.48 -2.57
C ASP A 22 -4.43 3.65 -2.07
N LYS A 23 -4.74 3.69 -0.77
CA LYS A 23 -5.41 4.84 -0.15
C LYS A 23 -4.56 6.12 -0.25
N LYS A 24 -3.26 6.02 0.00
CA LYS A 24 -2.35 7.17 -0.15
C LYS A 24 -2.24 7.64 -1.60
N TYR A 25 -2.23 6.73 -2.57
CA TYR A 25 -2.24 7.09 -3.98
C TYR A 25 -3.50 7.88 -4.36
N GLN A 26 -4.67 7.44 -3.88
CA GLN A 26 -5.92 8.18 -4.10
C GLN A 26 -5.84 9.59 -3.52
N GLU A 27 -5.37 9.72 -2.28
CA GLU A 27 -5.16 11.00 -1.62
C GLU A 27 -4.17 11.90 -2.37
N ALA A 28 -3.04 11.33 -2.81
CA ALA A 28 -2.02 12.04 -3.58
C ALA A 28 -2.58 12.61 -4.88
N VAL A 29 -3.43 11.87 -5.60
CA VAL A 29 -4.06 12.37 -6.84
C VAL A 29 -4.96 13.57 -6.57
N HIS A 30 -5.66 13.61 -5.43
CA HIS A 30 -6.45 14.78 -5.05
C HIS A 30 -5.57 16.02 -4.83
N PHE A 31 -4.43 15.86 -4.14
CA PHE A 31 -3.48 16.95 -3.90
C PHE A 31 -2.70 17.36 -5.17
N GLN A 32 -2.42 16.42 -6.07
CA GLN A 32 -1.84 16.75 -7.36
C GLN A 32 -2.79 17.65 -8.18
N ARG A 33 -4.09 17.32 -8.19
CA ARG A 33 -5.10 18.05 -8.96
C ARG A 33 -5.44 19.41 -8.37
N ASN A 34 -5.38 19.56 -7.04
CA ASN A 34 -5.65 20.84 -6.37
C ASN A 34 -4.41 21.77 -6.33
N GLY A 35 -3.24 21.28 -6.76
CA GLY A 35 -2.00 22.06 -6.86
C GLY A 35 -1.17 22.09 -5.57
N ASP A 36 -1.54 21.35 -4.52
CA ASP A 36 -0.73 21.18 -3.32
C ASP A 36 0.40 20.15 -3.56
N LEU A 37 1.41 20.60 -4.31
CA LEU A 37 2.56 19.77 -4.68
C LEU A 37 3.41 19.36 -3.47
N LYS A 38 3.38 20.13 -2.38
CA LYS A 38 4.12 19.81 -1.15
C LYS A 38 3.52 18.59 -0.47
N THR A 39 2.20 18.59 -0.28
CA THR A 39 1.50 17.45 0.31
C THR A 39 1.57 16.24 -0.63
N TYR A 40 1.42 16.44 -1.94
CA TYR A 40 1.63 15.39 -2.93
C TYR A 40 3.01 14.74 -2.82
N ALA A 41 4.09 15.54 -2.80
CA ALA A 41 5.46 15.03 -2.72
C ALA A 41 5.69 14.19 -1.46
N ARG A 42 5.17 14.66 -0.32
CA ARG A 42 5.21 13.90 0.94
C ARG A 42 4.46 12.58 0.85
N LEU A 43 3.26 12.57 0.28
CA LEU A 43 2.49 11.34 0.12
C LEU A 43 3.20 10.35 -0.81
N MET A 44 3.87 10.82 -1.86
CA MET A 44 4.66 9.98 -2.75
C MET A 44 5.89 9.38 -2.04
N GLU A 45 6.52 10.10 -1.12
CA GLU A 45 7.60 9.58 -0.27
C GLU A 45 7.08 8.45 0.64
N GLU A 46 5.96 8.68 1.34
CA GLU A 46 5.33 7.68 2.20
C GLU A 46 4.88 6.43 1.41
N ILE A 47 4.41 6.60 0.17
CA ILE A 47 4.08 5.51 -0.74
C ILE A 47 5.34 4.70 -1.11
N SER A 48 6.45 5.39 -1.41
CA SER A 48 7.71 4.74 -1.77
C SER A 48 8.23 3.87 -0.62
N ASP A 49 8.09 4.32 0.62
CA ASP A 49 8.49 3.54 1.79
C ASP A 49 7.62 2.29 1.97
N ILE A 50 6.30 2.39 1.73
CA ILE A 50 5.42 1.22 1.74
C ILE A 50 5.80 0.23 0.62
N ASP A 51 6.15 0.70 -0.57
CA ASP A 51 6.59 -0.18 -1.67
C ASP A 51 7.90 -0.91 -1.34
N LYS A 52 8.83 -0.26 -0.62
CA LYS A 52 10.04 -0.92 -0.11
C LYS A 52 9.70 -2.00 0.92
N GLU A 53 8.80 -1.70 1.86
CA GLU A 53 8.33 -2.68 2.86
C GLU A 53 7.62 -3.87 2.19
N LEU A 54 6.77 -3.62 1.20
CA LEU A 54 6.10 -4.66 0.42
C LEU A 54 7.11 -5.54 -0.32
N THR A 55 8.11 -4.93 -0.95
CA THR A 55 9.17 -5.66 -1.65
C THR A 55 9.96 -6.53 -0.68
N ALA A 56 10.28 -6.00 0.52
CA ALA A 56 10.99 -6.75 1.56
C ALA A 56 10.17 -7.93 2.09
N LEU A 57 8.87 -7.75 2.30
CA LEU A 57 7.96 -8.83 2.73
C LEU A 57 7.82 -9.92 1.65
N GLN A 58 7.66 -9.53 0.39
CA GLN A 58 7.57 -10.47 -0.73
C GLN A 58 8.88 -11.23 -0.97
N ALA A 59 10.03 -10.60 -0.74
CA ALA A 59 11.33 -11.24 -0.82
C ALA A 59 11.60 -12.19 0.37
N GLY A 60 11.07 -11.87 1.57
CA GLY A 60 11.21 -12.68 2.77
C GLY A 60 10.29 -13.90 2.81
N ASP A 61 9.10 -13.83 2.22
CA ASP A 61 8.14 -14.95 2.13
C ASP A 61 8.51 -15.99 1.04
N GLY A 62 9.57 -15.74 0.27
CA GLY A 62 10.04 -16.60 -0.83
C GLY A 62 11.34 -17.37 -0.57
N ALA A 63 11.87 -17.38 0.67
CA ALA A 63 13.11 -18.05 1.06
C ALA A 63 12.88 -19.29 1.93
#